data_AF-A0A920V2B0-F1
#
_entry.id   AF-A0A920V2B0-F1
#
_cell.length_a   1.000
_cell.length_b   1.000
_cell.length_c   1.000
_cell.angle_alpha   90.00
_cell.angle_beta   90.00
_cell.angle_gamma   90.00
#
_symmetry.space_group_name_H-M   'P 1'
#
loop_
_entity.id
_entity.type
_entity.pdbx_description
1 polymer ?
#
loop_
_entity_poly.entity_id
_entity_poly.type
_entity_poly.pdbx_seq_one_letter_code
_entity_poly.pdbx_strand_id
1 'polypeptide(L)'
;MIVSWEWLGQYVALEMPLEDLTTRLTMSGLNLEGTDTVDSDTAIDLEVTSNRPDCLGHLGVAREVSVLYDLPLKSPDPQPPCTTPRVSETASVEITCPELCPRYTARLIRGVTVGPSPDLARSATCHPRHRFDQQHRRHHQLRADGDRPTAACLRF
;
A
#
# COMPACT_ATOMS: atom_id res chain seq x y z
N MET A 1 -0.24 9.38 6.61
CA MET A 1 -0.09 8.00 6.08
C MET A 1 0.38 7.16 7.25
N ILE A 2 -0.28 6.02 7.54
CA ILE A 2 0.15 5.16 8.66
C ILE A 2 1.12 4.10 8.17
N VAL A 3 2.20 3.91 8.93
CA VAL A 3 3.21 2.89 8.71
C VAL A 3 3.42 2.11 10.00
N SER A 4 3.42 0.78 9.90
CA SER A 4 3.69 -0.14 11.02
C SER A 4 5.20 -0.25 11.28
N TRP A 5 5.61 -0.16 12.55
CA TRP A 5 6.99 -0.36 12.98
C TRP A 5 7.46 -1.79 12.70
N GLU A 6 6.68 -2.80 13.09
CA GLU A 6 7.00 -4.21 12.82
C GLU A 6 7.14 -4.50 11.31
N TRP A 7 6.26 -3.93 10.48
CA TRP A 7 6.34 -4.13 9.03
C TRP A 7 7.55 -3.42 8.41
N LEU A 8 7.89 -2.20 8.86
CA LEU A 8 9.14 -1.55 8.46
C LEU A 8 10.36 -2.42 8.78
N GLY A 9 10.34 -3.09 9.94
CA GLY A 9 11.35 -4.06 10.36
C GLY A 9 11.58 -5.23 9.39
N GLN A 10 10.62 -5.55 8.51
CA GLN A 10 10.80 -6.56 7.47
C GLN A 10 11.70 -6.10 6.32
N TYR A 11 11.79 -4.78 6.11
CA TYR A 11 12.52 -4.18 5.02
C TYR A 11 13.87 -3.61 5.47
N VAL A 12 13.98 -3.09 6.69
CA VAL A 12 15.22 -2.49 7.24
C VAL A 12 15.37 -2.88 8.71
N ALA A 13 16.60 -3.11 9.16
CA ALA A 13 16.88 -3.38 10.57
C ALA A 13 16.70 -2.11 11.42
N LEU A 14 15.65 -2.09 12.26
CA LEU A 14 15.32 -0.95 13.11
C LEU A 14 15.97 -1.09 14.49
N GLU A 15 17.26 -0.76 14.58
CA GLU A 15 18.03 -0.85 15.83
C GLU A 15 18.01 0.47 16.64
N MET A 16 17.58 1.56 16.01
CA MET A 16 17.47 2.87 16.63
C MET A 16 16.17 3.00 17.45
N PRO A 17 16.15 3.90 18.45
CA PRO A 17 14.91 4.29 19.12
C PRO A 17 13.88 4.90 18.14
N LEU A 18 12.59 4.72 18.44
CA LEU A 18 11.48 5.29 17.65
C LEU A 18 11.58 6.82 17.52
N GLU A 19 11.93 7.51 18.62
CA GLU A 19 12.05 8.97 18.66
C GLU A 19 13.12 9.48 17.67
N ASP A 20 14.29 8.84 17.64
CA ASP A 20 15.35 9.17 16.70
C ASP A 20 14.89 8.99 15.24
N LEU A 21 14.21 7.89 14.95
CA LEU A 21 13.72 7.58 13.61
C LEU A 21 12.70 8.61 13.15
N THR A 22 11.70 8.92 13.97
CA THR A 22 10.66 9.89 13.63
C THR A 22 11.19 11.31 13.47
N THR A 23 12.18 11.69 14.29
CA THR A 23 12.88 12.97 14.17
C THR A 23 13.62 13.07 12.84
N ARG A 24 14.38 12.04 12.46
CA ARG A 24 15.10 12.04 11.17
C ARG A 24 14.17 12.03 9.96
N LEU A 25 13.07 11.29 10.02
CA LEU A 25 12.05 11.31 8.97
C LEU A 25 11.42 12.70 8.83
N THR A 26 11.14 13.38 9.94
CA THR A 26 10.66 14.76 9.92
C THR A 26 11.69 15.69 9.27
N MET A 27 12.97 15.54 9.61
CA MET A 27 14.06 16.32 8.99
C MET A 27 14.26 16.00 7.50
N SER A 28 13.82 14.84 7.02
CA SER A 28 13.85 14.46 5.60
C SER A 28 12.59 14.87 4.81
N GLY A 29 11.62 15.51 5.49
CA GLY A 29 10.40 16.04 4.91
C GLY A 29 9.17 15.14 5.06
N LEU A 30 9.25 14.08 5.87
CA LEU A 30 8.12 13.25 6.26
C LEU A 30 7.66 13.64 7.68
N ASN A 31 6.75 14.61 7.77
CA ASN A 31 6.33 15.17 9.05
C ASN A 31 5.61 14.11 9.90
N LEU A 32 5.97 14.02 11.17
CA LEU A 32 5.23 13.18 12.13
C LEU A 32 3.94 13.89 12.58
N GLU A 33 2.80 13.25 12.35
CA GLU A 33 1.50 13.64 12.90
C GLU A 33 1.26 13.03 14.28
N GLY A 34 1.74 11.82 14.49
CA GLY A 34 1.64 11.13 15.77
C GLY A 34 2.09 9.69 15.72
N THR A 35 2.11 9.07 16.90
CA THR A 35 2.39 7.64 17.07
C THR A 35 1.34 7.03 17.97
N ASP A 36 0.72 5.94 17.53
CA ASP A 36 -0.27 5.20 18.31
C ASP A 36 0.19 3.75 18.48
N THR A 37 -0.07 3.17 19.65
CA THR A 37 0.11 1.73 19.85
C THR A 37 -1.18 1.00 19.46
N VAL A 38 -1.07 0.05 18.54
CA VAL A 38 -2.18 -0.80 18.09
C VAL A 38 -1.81 -2.25 18.40
N ASP A 39 -2.55 -2.86 19.32
CA ASP A 39 -2.22 -4.16 19.90
C ASP A 39 -0.80 -4.18 20.50
N SER A 40 0.16 -4.81 19.82
CA SER A 40 1.59 -4.86 20.21
C SER A 40 2.51 -4.07 19.27
N ASP A 41 1.98 -3.48 18.21
CA ASP A 41 2.74 -2.76 17.19
C ASP A 41 2.63 -1.24 17.37
N THR A 42 3.60 -0.51 16.85
CA THR A 42 3.60 0.96 16.82
C THR A 42 3.22 1.44 15.43
N ALA A 43 2.11 2.16 15.34
CA ALA A 43 1.64 2.85 14.16
C ALA A 43 2.22 4.29 14.13
N ILE A 44 3.00 4.59 13.09
CA ILE A 44 3.58 5.92 12.86
C ILE A 44 2.72 6.64 11.81
N ASP A 45 2.11 7.77 12.17
CA ASP A 45 1.39 8.62 11.21
C ASP A 45 2.32 9.69 10.64
N LEU A 46 2.62 9.57 9.35
CA LEU A 46 3.47 10.48 8.59
C LEU A 46 2.64 11.29 7.59
N GLU A 47 2.67 12.62 7.66
CA GLU A 47 2.15 13.47 6.60
C GLU A 47 3.14 13.46 5.42
N VAL A 48 2.70 12.92 4.28
CA VAL A 48 3.49 12.85 3.05
C VAL A 48 3.02 13.93 2.09
N THR A 49 3.92 14.81 1.68
CA THR A 49 3.63 15.88 0.71
C THR A 49 3.36 15.31 -0.69
N SER A 50 2.55 16.01 -1.50
CA SER A 50 2.12 15.55 -2.83
C SER A 50 3.25 15.27 -3.83
N ASN A 51 4.45 15.81 -3.59
CA ASN A 51 5.63 15.62 -4.43
C ASN A 51 6.45 14.36 -4.08
N ARG A 52 6.09 13.59 -3.03
CA ARG A 52 6.77 12.37 -2.58
C ARG A 52 5.88 11.12 -2.65
N PRO A 53 5.34 10.76 -3.84
CA PRO A 53 4.50 9.57 -3.99
C PRO A 53 5.26 8.27 -3.71
N ASP A 54 6.60 8.31 -3.77
CA ASP A 54 7.48 7.19 -3.42
C ASP A 54 7.31 6.76 -1.96
N CYS A 55 6.96 7.67 -1.05
CA CYS A 55 6.74 7.40 0.37
C CYS A 55 5.30 7.06 0.74
N LEU A 56 4.39 6.85 -0.22
CA LEU A 56 2.99 6.45 0.03
C LEU A 56 2.81 4.94 0.34
N GLY A 57 3.91 4.25 0.68
CA GLY A 57 3.92 2.83 1.02
C GLY A 57 5.03 2.49 2.01
N HIS A 58 4.89 1.36 2.73
CA HIS A 58 5.89 0.88 3.70
C HIS A 58 7.28 0.73 3.07
N LEU A 59 7.36 0.20 1.84
CA LEU A 59 8.64 0.06 1.12
C LEU A 59 9.29 1.41 0.80
N GLY A 60 8.49 2.45 0.55
CA GLY A 60 8.96 3.80 0.31
C GLY A 60 9.58 4.44 1.54
N VAL A 61 8.86 4.34 2.66
CA VAL A 61 9.36 4.81 3.96
C VAL A 61 10.58 4.00 4.40
N ALA A 62 10.58 2.68 4.20
CA ALA A 62 11.75 1.84 4.46
C ALA A 62 12.97 2.25 3.61
N ARG A 63 12.78 2.63 2.33
CA ARG A 63 13.86 3.18 1.50
C ARG A 63 14.43 4.47 2.08
N GLU A 64 13.57 5.36 2.56
CA GLU A 64 14.00 6.60 3.20
C GLU A 64 14.83 6.29 4.47
N VAL A 65 14.34 5.40 5.34
CA VAL A 65 15.05 4.97 6.55
C VAL A 65 16.40 4.34 6.21
N SER A 66 16.44 3.48 5.19
CA SER A 66 17.68 2.85 4.69
C SER A 66 18.73 3.89 4.31
N VAL A 67 18.34 4.97 3.63
CA VAL A 67 19.26 6.06 3.24
C VAL A 67 19.66 6.91 4.45
N LEU A 68 18.74 7.23 5.36
CA LEU A 68 19.01 8.08 6.53
C LEU A 68 19.98 7.46 7.56
N TYR A 69 20.08 6.14 7.57
CA TYR A 69 20.89 5.38 8.52
C TYR A 69 22.00 4.55 7.85
N ASP A 70 22.15 4.64 6.52
CA ASP A 70 23.09 3.84 5.73
C ASP A 70 22.94 2.33 6.00
N LEU A 71 21.69 1.86 5.99
CA LEU A 71 21.32 0.48 6.29
C LEU A 71 20.93 -0.28 5.02
N PRO A 72 21.19 -1.60 4.95
CA PRO A 72 20.75 -2.41 3.82
C PRO A 72 19.21 -2.48 3.76
N LEU A 73 18.66 -2.28 2.56
CA LEU A 73 17.24 -2.46 2.28
C LEU A 73 16.96 -3.86 1.74
N LYS A 74 16.05 -4.59 2.37
CA LYS A 74 15.52 -5.86 1.89
C LYS A 74 14.25 -5.65 1.07
N SER A 75 14.40 -5.39 -0.23
CA SER A 75 13.24 -5.30 -1.13
C SER A 75 12.71 -6.68 -1.55
N PRO A 76 11.38 -6.91 -1.59
CA PRO A 76 10.82 -8.16 -2.08
C PRO A 76 11.06 -8.31 -3.58
N ASP A 77 11.25 -9.54 -4.05
CA ASP A 77 11.40 -9.84 -5.47
C ASP A 77 10.07 -9.58 -6.21
N PRO A 78 10.04 -8.66 -7.21
CA PRO A 78 8.84 -8.37 -7.97
C PRO A 78 8.48 -9.45 -9.00
N GLN A 79 9.25 -10.54 -9.10
CA GLN A 79 9.02 -11.62 -10.06
C GLN A 79 8.57 -12.92 -9.38
N PRO A 80 7.27 -13.04 -9.00
CA PRO A 80 6.74 -14.32 -8.56
C PRO A 80 6.92 -15.39 -9.65
N PRO A 81 7.08 -16.66 -9.27
CA PRO A 81 7.24 -17.75 -10.24
C PRO A 81 6.03 -17.82 -11.19
N CYS A 82 6.32 -18.13 -12.46
CA CYS A 82 5.32 -18.33 -13.49
C CYS A 82 5.10 -19.83 -13.70
N THR A 83 3.84 -20.26 -13.69
CA THR A 83 3.44 -21.64 -13.95
C THR A 83 2.71 -21.76 -15.28
N THR A 84 2.64 -22.98 -15.81
CA THR A 84 1.81 -23.33 -16.96
C THR A 84 0.38 -23.68 -16.50
N PRO A 85 -0.65 -23.50 -17.34
CA PRO A 85 -0.67 -22.95 -18.70
C PRO A 85 -0.53 -21.41 -18.75
N ARG A 86 -0.30 -20.85 -19.95
CA ARG A 86 -0.23 -19.39 -20.11
C ARG A 86 -1.56 -18.74 -19.75
N VAL A 87 -1.51 -17.54 -19.16
CA VAL A 87 -2.72 -16.78 -18.77
C VAL A 87 -3.64 -16.52 -19.97
N SER A 88 -3.07 -16.31 -21.17
CA SER A 88 -3.80 -16.10 -22.42
C SER A 88 -4.70 -17.27 -22.83
N GLU A 89 -4.46 -18.47 -22.29
CA GLU A 89 -5.28 -19.66 -22.55
C GLU A 89 -6.49 -19.75 -21.58
N THR A 90 -6.53 -18.91 -20.54
CA THR A 90 -7.56 -18.99 -19.48
C THR A 90 -8.31 -17.68 -19.24
N ALA A 91 -7.73 -16.53 -19.54
CA ALA A 91 -8.40 -15.25 -19.32
C ALA A 91 -7.99 -14.24 -20.38
N SER A 92 -8.94 -13.38 -20.76
CA SER A 92 -8.71 -12.26 -21.67
C SER A 92 -9.22 -10.96 -21.06
N VAL A 93 -8.50 -9.86 -21.35
CA VAL A 93 -8.87 -8.51 -20.90
C VAL A 93 -9.12 -7.66 -22.12
N GLU A 94 -10.27 -7.01 -22.15
CA GLU A 94 -10.66 -6.06 -23.19
C GLU A 94 -10.82 -4.67 -22.55
N ILE A 95 -10.09 -3.68 -23.09
CA ILE A 95 -10.26 -2.28 -22.71
C ILE A 95 -11.37 -1.71 -23.58
N THR A 96 -12.54 -1.51 -22.98
CA THR A 96 -13.75 -1.01 -23.66
C THR A 96 -13.73 0.50 -23.88
N CYS A 97 -12.94 1.24 -23.10
CA CYS A 97 -12.83 2.70 -23.19
C CYS A 97 -11.35 3.16 -23.14
N PRO A 98 -10.61 3.05 -24.26
CA PRO A 98 -9.18 3.40 -24.31
C PRO A 98 -8.86 4.84 -23.90
N GLU A 99 -9.78 5.77 -24.16
CA GLU A 99 -9.63 7.19 -23.82
C GLU A 99 -9.56 7.46 -22.30
N LEU A 100 -10.23 6.61 -21.50
CA LEU A 100 -10.28 6.75 -20.03
C LEU A 100 -9.32 5.81 -19.31
N CYS A 101 -8.97 4.68 -19.92
CA CYS A 101 -8.06 3.69 -19.37
C CYS A 101 -7.05 3.28 -20.46
N PRO A 102 -5.97 4.05 -20.66
CA PRO A 102 -4.99 3.78 -21.70
C PRO A 102 -4.19 2.49 -21.44
N ARG A 103 -4.20 1.97 -20.21
CA ARG A 103 -3.49 0.76 -19.81
C ARG A 103 -4.19 0.03 -18.68
N TYR A 104 -4.37 -1.27 -18.88
CA TYR A 104 -4.81 -2.20 -17.85
C TYR A 104 -3.90 -3.43 -17.84
N THR A 105 -3.47 -3.88 -16.67
CA THR A 105 -2.62 -5.07 -16.51
C THR A 105 -3.23 -6.00 -15.49
N ALA A 106 -3.26 -7.31 -15.79
CA ALA A 106 -3.77 -8.33 -14.89
C ALA A 106 -2.77 -9.48 -14.76
N ARG A 107 -2.83 -10.19 -13.63
CA ARG A 107 -2.09 -11.43 -13.40
C ARG A 107 -3.01 -12.45 -12.76
N LEU A 108 -2.97 -13.69 -13.23
CA LEU A 108 -3.73 -14.80 -12.66
C LEU A 108 -2.89 -15.54 -11.62
N ILE A 109 -3.41 -15.68 -10.40
CA ILE A 109 -2.79 -16.45 -9.31
C ILE A 109 -3.69 -17.66 -9.03
N ARG A 110 -3.12 -18.86 -8.99
CA ARG A 110 -3.83 -20.12 -8.75
C ARG A 110 -3.33 -20.80 -7.48
N GLY A 111 -4.16 -21.69 -6.92
CA GLY A 111 -3.81 -22.43 -5.70
C GLY A 111 -3.88 -21.60 -4.43
N VAL A 112 -4.62 -20.48 -4.46
CA VAL A 112 -4.85 -19.66 -3.26
C VAL A 112 -5.83 -20.40 -2.34
N THR A 113 -5.40 -20.68 -1.12
CA THR A 113 -6.30 -21.17 -0.07
C THR A 113 -6.85 -19.97 0.67
N VAL A 114 -8.17 -19.84 0.73
CA VAL A 114 -8.83 -18.76 1.48
C VAL A 114 -8.74 -19.08 2.96
N GLY A 115 -8.19 -18.13 3.72
CA GLY A 115 -8.01 -18.28 5.16
C GLY A 115 -7.91 -16.92 5.85
N PRO A 116 -7.77 -16.92 7.18
CA PRO A 116 -7.45 -15.71 7.93
C PRO A 116 -6.20 -15.01 7.35
N SER A 117 -6.27 -13.68 7.18
CA SER A 117 -5.07 -12.90 6.83
C SER A 117 -3.96 -13.14 7.85
N PRO A 118 -2.67 -13.13 7.44
CA PRO A 118 -1.56 -13.18 8.38
C PRO A 118 -1.66 -12.07 9.42
N ASP A 119 -1.21 -12.32 10.65
CA ASP A 119 -1.38 -11.40 11.78
C ASP A 119 -0.77 -10.02 11.51
N LEU A 120 0.40 -9.97 10.86
CA LEU A 120 1.02 -8.70 10.43
C LEU A 120 0.15 -7.89 9.47
N ALA A 121 -0.47 -8.56 8.49
CA ALA A 121 -1.33 -7.86 7.54
C ALA A 121 -2.56 -7.28 8.25
N ARG A 122 -3.03 -7.93 9.32
CA ARG A 122 -4.16 -7.48 10.14
C ARG A 122 -3.76 -6.31 11.02
N SER A 123 -2.70 -6.43 11.82
CA SER A 123 -2.27 -5.37 12.74
C SER A 123 -2.00 -4.06 12.00
N ALA A 124 -1.36 -4.13 10.83
CA ALA A 124 -1.04 -2.95 10.04
C ALA A 124 -2.22 -2.32 9.28
N THR A 125 -3.27 -3.09 8.95
CA THR A 125 -4.47 -2.54 8.28
C THR A 125 -5.60 -2.18 9.23
N CYS A 126 -5.59 -2.70 10.47
CA CYS A 126 -6.70 -2.57 11.39
C CYS A 126 -6.70 -1.26 12.20
N HIS A 127 -5.86 -0.27 11.87
CA HIS A 127 -5.99 1.06 12.49
C HIS A 127 -7.30 1.71 12.01
N PRO A 128 -8.32 1.82 12.88
CA PRO A 128 -9.60 2.38 12.49
C PRO A 128 -9.43 3.89 12.43
N ARG A 129 -9.09 4.44 11.26
CA ARG A 129 -9.21 5.90 11.09
C ARG A 129 -10.69 6.29 11.08
N HIS A 130 -11.20 6.57 12.27
CA HIS A 130 -12.41 7.33 12.58
C HIS A 130 -12.42 8.77 12.00
N ARG A 131 -11.61 9.10 10.98
CA ARG A 131 -11.54 10.42 10.34
C ARG A 131 -11.68 10.44 8.83
N PHE A 132 -11.62 9.30 8.14
CA PHE A 132 -11.77 9.31 6.67
C PHE A 132 -13.24 9.45 6.21
N ASP A 133 -14.20 9.33 7.14
CA ASP A 133 -15.61 9.13 6.81
C ASP A 133 -16.48 10.41 6.77
N GLN A 134 -15.94 11.60 7.09
CA GLN A 134 -16.73 12.84 7.07
C GLN A 134 -16.54 13.73 5.83
N GLN A 135 -15.38 13.71 5.16
CA GLN A 135 -15.16 14.54 3.96
C GLN A 135 -15.60 13.86 2.66
N HIS A 136 -15.50 12.53 2.55
CA HIS A 136 -15.87 11.83 1.31
C HIS A 136 -17.35 11.44 1.20
N ARG A 137 -18.11 11.36 2.31
CA ARG A 137 -19.55 11.03 2.25
C ARG A 137 -20.41 12.14 1.61
N ARG A 138 -19.96 13.40 1.58
CA ARG A 138 -20.73 14.49 0.95
C ARG A 138 -20.63 14.52 -0.58
N HIS A 139 -19.61 13.92 -1.18
CA HIS A 139 -19.46 13.89 -2.64
C HIS A 139 -20.03 12.62 -3.31
N HIS A 140 -20.25 11.55 -2.55
CA HIS A 140 -20.70 10.26 -3.12
C HIS A 140 -22.21 10.10 -3.24
N GLN A 141 -23.00 11.10 -2.83
CA GLN A 141 -24.46 11.04 -2.86
C GLN A 141 -25.09 11.65 -4.12
N LEU A 142 -24.28 12.00 -5.13
CA LEU A 142 -24.73 12.38 -6.46
C LEU A 142 -24.12 11.43 -7.50
N ARG A 143 -25.00 10.80 -8.28
CA ARG A 143 -24.76 9.88 -9.42
C ARG A 143 -24.71 8.39 -9.11
N ALA A 144 -25.81 7.90 -8.53
CA ALA A 144 -26.40 6.64 -8.97
C ALA A 144 -27.31 6.93 -10.19
N ASP A 145 -26.71 7.26 -11.32
CA ASP A 145 -27.35 7.09 -12.63
C ASP A 145 -26.61 5.96 -13.32
N GLY A 146 -27.36 4.95 -13.74
CA GLY A 146 -26.86 3.84 -14.53
C GLY A 146 -26.23 4.32 -15.83
N ASP A 147 -25.41 3.47 -16.42
CA ASP A 147 -24.80 3.65 -17.76
C ASP A 147 -23.42 4.34 -17.81
N ARG A 148 -22.61 4.25 -16.75
CA ARG A 148 -21.17 4.50 -16.90
C ARG A 148 -20.46 3.21 -17.35
N PRO A 149 -19.80 3.18 -18.53
CA PRO A 149 -19.05 2.01 -18.94
C PRO A 149 -17.93 1.77 -17.94
N THR A 150 -17.90 0.57 -17.35
CA THR A 150 -16.72 0.08 -16.65
C THR A 150 -15.56 0.05 -17.64
N ALA A 151 -14.46 0.75 -17.32
CA ALA A 151 -13.39 1.05 -18.27
C ALA A 151 -12.57 -0.18 -18.74
N ALA A 152 -12.75 -1.34 -18.10
CA ALA A 152 -12.21 -2.61 -18.53
C ALA A 152 -13.21 -3.72 -18.17
N CYS A 153 -13.47 -4.63 -19.13
CA CYS A 153 -14.29 -5.81 -18.91
C CYS A 153 -13.37 -7.04 -18.91
N LEU A 154 -13.38 -7.80 -17.81
CA LEU A 154 -12.67 -9.08 -17.69
C LEU A 154 -13.60 -10.19 -18.18
N ARG A 155 -13.17 -10.95 -19.20
CA ARG A 155 -13.86 -12.16 -19.65
C ARG A 155 -13.03 -13.37 -19.23
N PHE A 156 -13.64 -14.23 -18.42
CA PHE A 156 -13.08 -15.51 -17.93
C PHE A 156 -13.64 -16.67 -18.75
#